data_AF-A0A401YA19-F1
#
_entry.id   AF-A0A401YA19-F1
#
_cell.length_a   1.000
_cell.length_b   1.000
_cell.length_c   1.000
_cell.angle_alpha   90.00
_cell.angle_beta   90.00
_cell.angle_gamma   90.00
#
_symmetry.space_group_name_H-M   'P 1'
#
loop_
_entity.id
_entity.type
_entity.pdbx_description
1 polymer ?
#
loop_
_entity_poly.entity_id
_entity_poly.type
_entity_poly.pdbx_seq_one_letter_code
_entity_poly.pdbx_strand_id
1 'polypeptide(L)'
;MELPDAFALAEHLLARHGLTAWSVEFDSAKRRAGICRFGDRVIGLSAPLTRLHSLAEVEDTILHEIAHALVGPRHGHDETWRRVAREIGSSGARCVDADSPRVEAAWLGTCPEGHTVGRHRRPERVVSCPTCSPTFDLAAVFAWTHHGRPAPMHPNYEAELAALRRGERLAWLAVGSRARVTAAGEHHGVVGRVVKRGRTTYHLKAGRMLLRVPFAWVEPVR
;
A
#
# COMPACT_ATOMS: atom_id res chain seq x y z
N MET A 1 2.67 21.03 5.47
CA MET A 1 3.91 21.61 6.04
C MET A 1 5.11 21.14 5.22
N GLU A 2 6.15 21.96 5.03
CA GLU A 2 7.35 21.50 4.32
C GLU A 2 8.14 20.48 5.17
N LEU A 3 8.78 19.51 4.50
CA LEU A 3 9.46 18.40 5.20
C LEU A 3 10.63 18.85 6.09
N PRO A 4 11.49 19.82 5.70
CA PRO A 4 12.55 20.30 6.57
C PRO A 4 12.03 20.93 7.86
N ASP A 5 10.94 21.69 7.78
CA ASP A 5 10.31 22.31 8.96
C ASP A 5 9.73 21.23 9.88
N ALA A 6 9.07 20.22 9.31
CA ALA A 6 8.49 19.12 10.07
C ALA A 6 9.58 18.29 10.76
N PHE A 7 10.72 18.09 10.10
CA PHE A 7 11.89 17.44 10.68
C PHE A 7 12.45 18.25 11.85
N ALA A 8 12.66 19.55 11.67
CA ALA A 8 13.15 20.44 12.72
C ALA A 8 12.20 20.49 13.93
N LEU A 9 10.88 20.52 13.68
CA LEU A 9 9.87 20.43 14.74
C LEU A 9 9.95 19.09 15.49
N ALA A 10 10.08 17.98 14.77
CA ALA A 10 10.17 16.66 15.38
C ALA A 10 11.44 16.49 16.23
N GLU A 11 12.59 16.93 15.75
CA GLU A 11 13.85 16.95 16.51
C GLU A 11 13.74 17.82 17.76
N HIS A 12 13.14 19.01 17.64
CA HIS A 12 12.89 19.90 18.78
C HIS A 12 12.01 19.22 19.85
N LEU A 13 10.91 18.59 19.44
CA LEU A 13 9.99 17.92 20.37
C LEU A 13 10.60 16.67 21.00
N LEU A 14 11.36 15.88 20.25
CA LEU A 14 12.13 14.76 20.80
C LEU A 14 13.07 15.23 21.91
N ALA A 15 13.86 16.28 21.65
CA ALA A 15 14.78 16.85 22.63
C ALA A 15 14.04 17.38 23.87
N ARG A 16 12.93 18.11 23.64
CA ARG A 16 12.07 18.65 24.71
C ARG A 16 11.53 17.59 25.65
N HIS A 17 11.23 16.40 25.12
CA HIS A 17 10.69 15.27 25.89
C HIS A 17 11.76 14.24 26.32
N GLY A 18 13.05 14.59 26.23
CA GLY A 18 14.15 13.75 26.73
C GLY A 18 14.48 12.55 25.86
N LEU A 19 14.00 12.51 24.61
CA LEU A 19 14.22 11.42 23.66
C LEU A 19 15.42 11.70 22.74
N THR A 20 16.54 12.16 23.29
CA THR A 20 17.74 12.57 22.51
C THR A 20 18.45 11.43 21.79
N ALA A 21 18.18 10.18 22.18
CA ALA A 21 18.70 8.98 21.51
C ALA A 21 17.78 8.46 20.40
N TRP A 22 16.68 9.16 20.11
CA TRP A 22 15.75 8.83 19.04
C TRP A 22 16.03 9.66 17.80
N SER A 23 15.67 9.13 16.63
CA SER A 23 15.81 9.83 15.36
C SER A 23 14.47 9.96 14.62
N VAL A 24 14.39 10.95 13.74
CA VAL A 24 13.24 11.18 12.86
C VAL A 24 13.52 10.65 11.46
N GLU A 25 12.55 9.96 10.87
CA GLU A 25 12.62 9.50 9.48
C GLU A 25 11.35 9.83 8.71
N PHE A 26 11.47 9.95 7.38
CA PHE A 26 10.31 10.01 6.50
C PHE A 26 10.11 8.71 5.74
N ASP A 27 8.86 8.29 5.61
CA ASP A 27 8.46 7.17 4.77
C ASP A 27 7.43 7.58 3.69
N SER A 28 7.09 6.63 2.81
CA SER A 28 6.12 6.84 1.73
C SER A 28 4.72 6.30 2.06
N ALA A 29 4.36 6.16 3.34
CA ALA A 29 3.02 5.75 3.72
C ALA A 29 2.00 6.78 3.22
N LYS A 30 0.80 6.33 2.84
CA LYS A 30 -0.26 7.19 2.29
C LYS A 30 -1.54 7.17 3.14
N ARG A 31 -1.56 6.35 4.20
CA ARG A 31 -2.72 6.09 5.05
C ARG A 31 -2.42 6.19 6.54
N ARG A 32 -1.15 6.35 6.93
CA ARG A 32 -0.69 6.44 8.31
C ARG A 32 0.23 7.65 8.38
N ALA A 33 -0.08 8.60 9.26
CA ALA A 33 0.66 9.86 9.37
C ALA A 33 1.99 9.71 10.13
N GLY A 34 1.99 8.97 11.24
CA GLY A 34 3.16 8.73 12.10
C GLY A 34 3.37 7.24 12.43
N ILE A 35 4.56 6.86 12.90
CA ILE A 35 4.83 5.57 13.53
C ILE A 35 5.98 5.68 14.51
N CYS A 36 5.82 5.07 15.68
CA CYS A 36 6.90 4.80 16.62
C CYS A 36 7.49 3.41 16.37
N ARG A 37 8.79 3.35 16.05
CA ARG A 37 9.57 2.11 16.00
C ARG A 37 10.43 2.02 17.25
N PHE A 38 9.87 1.44 18.31
CA PHE A 38 10.49 1.44 19.62
C PHE A 38 11.86 0.74 19.67
N GLY A 39 12.00 -0.41 19.00
CA GLY A 39 13.27 -1.16 18.97
C GLY A 39 14.41 -0.39 18.32
N ASP A 40 14.10 0.34 17.25
CA ASP A 40 15.08 1.13 16.49
C ASP A 40 15.26 2.55 17.06
N ARG A 41 14.40 2.96 18.01
CA ARG A 41 14.28 4.33 18.52
C ARG A 41 14.05 5.36 17.40
N VAL A 42 13.09 5.08 16.52
CA VAL A 42 12.74 5.97 15.41
C VAL A 42 11.30 6.44 15.51
N ILE A 43 11.06 7.73 15.29
CA ILE A 43 9.75 8.27 14.93
C ILE A 43 9.71 8.48 13.42
N GLY A 44 8.82 7.77 12.74
CA GLY A 44 8.61 7.88 11.30
C GLY A 44 7.41 8.76 10.97
N LEU A 45 7.55 9.69 10.04
CA LEU A 45 6.48 10.51 9.49
C LEU A 45 6.22 10.17 8.02
N SER A 46 4.97 10.20 7.59
CA SER A 46 4.62 10.06 6.17
C SER A 46 4.92 11.35 5.43
N ALA A 47 5.97 11.38 4.60
CA ALA A 47 6.27 12.55 3.79
C ALA A 47 5.09 13.02 2.91
N PRO A 48 4.31 12.12 2.27
CA PRO A 48 3.12 12.52 1.54
C PRO A 48 2.05 13.21 2.40
N LEU A 49 1.79 12.74 3.62
CA LEU A 49 0.76 13.31 4.49
C LEU A 49 1.25 14.59 5.18
N THR A 50 2.50 14.63 5.64
CA THR A 50 3.11 15.84 6.25
C THR A 50 3.01 17.06 5.34
N ARG A 51 3.15 16.89 4.01
CA ARG A 51 2.97 17.98 3.06
C ARG A 51 1.55 18.51 3.01
N LEU A 52 0.56 17.63 3.15
CA LEU A 52 -0.86 17.97 3.08
C LEU A 52 -1.42 18.52 4.39
N HIS A 53 -0.83 18.12 5.51
CA HIS A 53 -1.28 18.50 6.85
C HIS A 53 -0.76 19.88 7.26
N SER A 54 -1.58 20.57 8.04
CA SER A 54 -1.25 21.82 8.72
C SER A 54 -0.15 21.59 9.78
N LEU A 55 0.45 22.68 10.26
CA LEU A 55 1.42 22.61 11.36
C LEU A 55 0.85 21.86 12.57
N ALA A 56 -0.36 22.21 13.01
CA ALA A 56 -0.99 21.63 14.19
C ALA A 56 -1.26 20.12 14.04
N GLU A 57 -1.68 19.67 12.85
CA GLU A 57 -1.89 18.24 12.56
C GLU A 57 -0.56 17.46 12.54
N VAL A 58 0.50 18.06 12.00
CA VAL A 58 1.84 17.45 12.01
C VAL A 58 2.41 17.41 13.43
N GLU A 59 2.27 18.49 14.20
CA GLU A 59 2.66 18.55 15.61
C GLU A 59 1.94 17.50 16.45
N ASP A 60 0.61 17.38 16.30
CA ASP A 60 -0.17 16.36 17.01
C ASP A 60 0.27 14.94 16.63
N THR A 61 0.59 14.71 15.35
CA THR A 61 1.15 13.42 14.88
C THR A 61 2.51 13.14 15.54
N ILE A 62 3.41 14.13 15.61
CA ILE A 62 4.72 13.95 16.25
C ILE A 62 4.55 13.63 17.74
N LEU A 63 3.75 14.42 18.45
CA LEU A 63 3.48 14.23 19.87
C LEU A 63 2.80 12.88 20.13
N HIS A 64 1.92 12.43 19.25
CA HIS A 64 1.32 11.08 19.30
C HIS A 64 2.39 9.98 19.31
N GLU A 65 3.37 10.05 18.41
CA GLU A 65 4.44 9.06 18.34
C GLU A 65 5.45 9.20 19.48
N ILE A 66 5.71 10.41 19.96
CA ILE A 66 6.51 10.67 21.18
C ILE A 66 5.82 10.05 22.39
N ALA A 67 4.50 10.16 22.52
CA ALA A 67 3.77 9.53 23.60
C ALA A 67 3.99 8.01 23.61
N HIS A 68 3.93 7.35 22.44
CA HIS A 68 4.27 5.91 22.32
C HIS A 68 5.71 5.61 22.75
N ALA A 69 6.67 6.45 22.36
CA ALA A 69 8.06 6.32 22.76
C ALA A 69 8.25 6.43 24.28
N LEU A 70 7.48 7.30 24.95
CA LEU A 70 7.56 7.52 26.40
C LEU A 70 6.91 6.38 27.22
N VAL A 71 5.75 5.88 26.80
CA VAL A 71 5.06 4.81 27.55
C VAL A 71 5.60 3.42 27.25
N GLY A 72 6.19 3.23 26.07
CA GLY A 72 6.78 1.96 25.65
C GLY A 72 5.81 1.00 24.96
N PRO A 73 6.35 -0.08 24.35
CA PRO A 73 5.65 -0.87 23.33
C PRO A 73 4.54 -1.77 23.85
N ARG A 74 4.40 -1.88 25.18
CA ARG A 74 3.31 -2.65 25.82
C ARG A 74 2.01 -1.85 25.89
N HIS A 75 2.08 -0.54 25.69
CA HIS A 75 0.93 0.34 25.69
C HIS A 75 0.54 0.66 24.25
N GLY A 76 -0.68 0.28 23.87
CA GLY A 76 -1.33 0.82 22.68
C GLY A 76 -1.92 2.19 23.00
N HIS A 77 -3.04 2.55 22.36
CA HIS A 77 -3.80 3.76 22.70
C HIS A 77 -4.65 3.60 23.97
N ASP A 78 -4.07 3.03 25.03
CA ASP A 78 -4.74 2.82 26.32
C ASP A 78 -4.80 4.10 27.17
N GLU A 79 -5.29 4.00 28.39
CA GLU A 79 -5.41 5.15 29.31
C GLU A 79 -4.05 5.74 29.70
N THR A 80 -3.01 4.91 29.82
CA THR A 80 -1.66 5.36 30.16
C THR A 80 -1.09 6.19 29.02
N TRP A 81 -1.18 5.68 27.79
CA TRP A 81 -0.79 6.40 26.59
C TRP A 81 -1.58 7.70 26.44
N ARG A 82 -2.92 7.66 26.56
CA ARG A 82 -3.78 8.82 26.36
C ARG A 82 -3.50 9.92 27.40
N ARG A 83 -3.20 9.54 28.64
CA ARG A 83 -2.78 10.49 29.68
C ARG A 83 -1.48 11.19 29.29
N VAL A 84 -0.45 10.41 28.93
CA VAL A 84 0.85 10.98 28.54
C VAL A 84 0.73 11.83 27.27
N ALA A 85 -0.02 11.38 26.27
CA ALA A 85 -0.25 12.13 25.04
C ALA A 85 -0.82 13.53 25.32
N ARG A 86 -1.84 13.62 26.18
CA ARG A 86 -2.43 14.92 26.56
C ARG A 86 -1.51 15.78 27.41
N GLU A 87 -0.75 15.15 28.30
CA GLU A 87 0.23 15.83 29.16
C GLU A 87 1.31 16.54 28.34
N ILE A 88 1.72 15.94 27.21
CA ILE A 88 2.71 16.53 26.29
C ILE A 88 2.10 17.42 25.20
N GLY A 89 0.77 17.62 25.21
CA GLY A 89 0.08 18.53 24.28
C GLY A 89 -0.55 17.89 23.04
N SER A 90 -0.54 16.55 22.91
CA SER A 90 -1.32 15.87 21.87
C SER A 90 -2.81 15.85 22.23
N SER A 91 -3.68 15.81 21.22
CA SER A 91 -5.11 15.57 21.32
C SER A 91 -5.45 14.26 22.07
N GLY A 92 -4.56 13.26 22.02
CA GLY A 92 -4.82 11.91 22.51
C GLY A 92 -5.84 11.15 21.66
N ALA A 93 -6.11 11.64 20.44
CA ALA A 93 -6.92 10.94 19.45
C ALA A 93 -6.10 9.81 18.80
N ARG A 94 -6.79 8.71 18.47
CA ARG A 94 -6.15 7.54 17.83
C ARG A 94 -5.86 7.79 16.35
N CYS A 95 -6.75 8.50 15.69
CA CYS A 95 -6.70 8.76 14.27
C CYS A 95 -6.66 10.27 14.06
N VAL A 96 -5.98 10.70 12.99
CA VAL A 96 -6.20 12.03 12.41
C VAL A 96 -7.68 12.20 12.06
N ASP A 97 -8.12 13.46 11.95
CA ASP A 97 -9.50 13.77 11.60
C ASP A 97 -9.90 13.08 10.29
N ALA A 98 -11.16 12.66 10.19
CA ALA A 98 -11.71 12.09 8.98
C ALA A 98 -11.64 13.08 7.81
N ASP A 99 -11.79 14.38 8.12
CA ASP A 99 -11.78 15.50 7.19
C ASP A 99 -10.38 16.02 6.86
N SER A 100 -9.33 15.54 7.57
CA SER A 100 -7.95 15.89 7.25
C SER A 100 -7.60 15.51 5.80
N PRO A 101 -6.83 16.36 5.09
CA PRO A 101 -6.37 16.07 3.74
C PRO A 101 -5.73 14.68 3.62
N ARG A 102 -6.10 13.95 2.56
CA ARG A 102 -5.58 12.61 2.27
C ARG A 102 -4.78 12.61 0.99
N VAL A 103 -3.80 11.72 0.92
CA VAL A 103 -3.10 11.48 -0.34
C VAL A 103 -4.09 10.96 -1.36
N GLU A 104 -4.22 11.65 -2.48
CA GLU A 104 -5.09 11.21 -3.56
C GLU A 104 -4.69 9.83 -4.08
N ALA A 105 -5.70 9.04 -4.43
CA ALA A 105 -5.48 7.74 -5.03
C ALA A 105 -5.04 7.91 -6.48
N ALA A 106 -3.85 7.39 -6.82
CA ALA A 106 -3.34 7.43 -8.19
C ALA A 106 -4.25 6.68 -9.18
N TRP A 107 -4.95 5.63 -8.72
CA TRP A 107 -5.89 4.85 -9.51
C TRP A 107 -7.32 5.06 -9.02
N LEU A 108 -8.21 5.48 -9.91
CA LEU A 108 -9.63 5.65 -9.65
C LEU A 108 -10.42 4.62 -10.46
N GLY A 109 -11.17 3.77 -9.77
CA GLY A 109 -12.11 2.83 -10.37
C GLY A 109 -13.51 3.39 -10.30
N THR A 110 -14.25 3.38 -11.41
CA THR A 110 -15.66 3.80 -11.47
C THR A 110 -16.50 2.67 -12.04
N CYS A 111 -17.56 2.26 -11.34
CA CYS A 111 -18.50 1.26 -11.86
C CYS A 111 -19.54 1.91 -12.80
N PRO A 112 -20.34 1.13 -13.54
CA PRO A 112 -21.37 1.69 -14.43
C PRO A 112 -22.39 2.60 -13.72
N GLU A 113 -22.74 2.29 -12.48
CA GLU A 113 -23.62 3.12 -11.64
C GLU A 113 -22.96 4.38 -11.04
N GLY A 114 -21.69 4.66 -11.38
CA GLY A 114 -20.98 5.87 -10.95
C GLY A 114 -20.30 5.81 -9.57
N HIS A 115 -20.45 4.72 -8.80
CA HIS A 115 -19.69 4.55 -7.56
C HIS A 115 -18.19 4.47 -7.83
N THR A 116 -17.39 5.08 -6.95
CA THR A 116 -15.93 5.19 -7.13
C THR A 116 -15.14 4.49 -6.03
N VAL A 117 -13.94 4.03 -6.36
CA VAL A 117 -12.96 3.49 -5.41
C VAL A 117 -11.54 3.93 -5.76
N GLY A 118 -10.82 4.46 -4.78
CA GLY A 118 -9.43 4.85 -4.91
C GLY A 118 -8.44 3.74 -4.56
N ARG A 119 -7.38 3.56 -5.36
CA ARG A 119 -6.20 2.74 -5.04
C ARG A 119 -4.91 3.51 -5.30
N HIS A 120 -3.91 3.34 -4.43
CA HIS A 120 -2.58 3.93 -4.67
C HIS A 120 -1.67 3.08 -5.56
N ARG A 121 -2.08 1.84 -5.90
CA ARG A 121 -1.33 0.93 -6.78
C ARG A 121 -2.26 0.43 -7.87
N ARG A 122 -1.68 0.15 -9.05
CA ARG A 122 -2.39 -0.44 -10.18
C ARG A 122 -3.10 -1.73 -9.74
N PRO A 123 -4.40 -1.88 -10.02
CA PRO A 123 -5.09 -3.13 -9.79
C PRO A 123 -4.46 -4.25 -10.62
N GLU A 124 -4.19 -5.38 -9.96
CA GLU A 124 -3.65 -6.58 -10.61
C GLU A 124 -4.67 -7.70 -10.72
N ARG A 125 -5.85 -7.52 -10.11
CA ARG A 125 -6.97 -8.45 -10.06
C ARG A 125 -8.27 -7.71 -10.37
N VAL A 126 -9.19 -8.38 -11.04
CA VAL A 126 -10.52 -7.86 -11.36
C VAL A 126 -11.33 -7.74 -10.08
N VAL A 127 -11.98 -6.59 -9.92
CA VAL A 127 -12.82 -6.28 -8.77
C VAL A 127 -14.11 -5.62 -9.26
N SER A 128 -15.22 -5.98 -8.63
CA SER A 128 -16.55 -5.40 -8.88
C SER A 128 -17.00 -4.55 -7.70
N CYS A 129 -17.97 -3.69 -7.95
CA CYS A 129 -18.49 -2.75 -6.96
C CYS A 129 -19.32 -3.46 -5.88
N PRO A 130 -18.90 -3.40 -4.60
CA PRO A 130 -19.64 -4.04 -3.51
C PRO A 130 -20.99 -3.35 -3.22
N THR A 131 -21.13 -2.08 -3.59
CA THR A 131 -22.39 -1.34 -3.46
C THR A 131 -23.42 -1.80 -4.49
N CYS A 132 -22.98 -2.14 -5.71
CA CYS A 132 -23.87 -2.67 -6.75
C CYS A 132 -24.25 -4.13 -6.47
N SER A 133 -23.30 -4.93 -5.95
CA SER A 133 -23.55 -6.32 -5.57
C SER A 133 -22.64 -6.75 -4.43
N PRO A 134 -23.16 -7.43 -3.39
CA PRO A 134 -22.34 -7.95 -2.29
C PRO A 134 -21.43 -9.12 -2.71
N THR A 135 -21.68 -9.72 -3.88
CA THR A 135 -20.85 -10.77 -4.47
C THR A 135 -20.17 -10.28 -5.74
N PHE A 136 -19.20 -11.02 -6.27
CA PHE A 136 -18.57 -10.64 -7.53
C PHE A 136 -19.62 -10.61 -8.66
N ASP A 137 -19.69 -9.49 -9.37
CA ASP A 137 -20.58 -9.31 -10.51
C ASP A 137 -19.80 -8.67 -11.67
N LEU A 138 -19.80 -9.36 -12.82
CA LEU A 138 -19.12 -8.90 -14.03
C LEU A 138 -19.72 -7.59 -14.56
N ALA A 139 -21.02 -7.37 -14.38
CA ALA A 139 -21.69 -6.14 -14.78
C ALA A 139 -21.28 -4.93 -13.91
N ALA A 140 -20.77 -5.18 -12.70
CA ALA A 140 -20.34 -4.14 -11.78
C ALA A 140 -18.81 -3.96 -11.72
N VAL A 141 -18.05 -4.47 -12.71
CA VAL A 141 -16.59 -4.31 -12.74
C VAL A 141 -16.20 -2.85 -12.91
N PHE A 142 -15.22 -2.41 -12.12
CA PHE A 142 -14.69 -1.05 -12.18
C PHE A 142 -13.90 -0.81 -13.48
N ALA A 143 -14.20 0.31 -14.15
CA ALA A 143 -13.33 0.91 -15.15
C ALA A 143 -12.28 1.78 -14.46
N TRP A 144 -11.01 1.59 -14.78
CA TRP A 144 -9.90 2.22 -14.08
C TRP A 144 -9.25 3.34 -14.89
N THR A 145 -8.92 4.43 -14.20
CA THR A 145 -8.04 5.50 -14.69
C THR A 145 -6.83 5.65 -13.76
N HIS A 146 -5.73 6.14 -14.31
CA HIS A 146 -4.53 6.54 -13.57
C HIS A 146 -4.36 8.05 -13.69
N HIS A 147 -4.41 8.77 -12.57
CA HIS A 147 -4.42 10.24 -12.55
C HIS A 147 -5.43 10.86 -13.53
N GLY A 148 -6.65 10.30 -13.54
CA GLY A 148 -7.75 10.76 -14.39
C GLY A 148 -7.63 10.39 -15.88
N ARG A 149 -6.59 9.66 -16.28
CA ARG A 149 -6.39 9.24 -17.68
C ARG A 149 -6.55 7.73 -17.82
N PRO A 150 -7.10 7.23 -18.94
CA PRO A 150 -6.99 5.81 -19.26
C PRO A 150 -5.53 5.37 -19.22
N ALA A 151 -5.28 4.22 -18.60
CA ALA A 151 -3.96 3.61 -18.56
C ALA A 151 -4.10 2.12 -18.86
N PRO A 152 -3.09 1.48 -19.48
CA PRO A 152 -3.10 0.04 -19.66
C PRO A 152 -3.36 -0.66 -18.33
N MET A 153 -4.00 -1.83 -18.34
CA MET A 153 -4.23 -2.62 -17.12
C MET A 153 -3.16 -3.69 -16.94
N HIS A 154 -2.94 -4.11 -15.69
CA HIS A 154 -1.91 -5.09 -15.41
C HIS A 154 -2.22 -6.38 -16.21
N PRO A 155 -1.24 -7.08 -16.80
CA PRO A 155 -1.52 -8.25 -17.64
C PRO A 155 -2.41 -9.30 -16.97
N ASN A 156 -2.20 -9.56 -15.68
CA ASN A 156 -3.07 -10.45 -14.91
C ASN A 156 -4.53 -9.97 -14.81
N TYR A 157 -4.74 -8.65 -14.70
CA TYR A 157 -6.08 -8.07 -14.68
C TYR A 157 -6.78 -8.31 -16.01
N GLU A 158 -6.08 -8.05 -17.12
CA GLU A 158 -6.63 -8.22 -18.47
C GLU A 158 -6.97 -9.69 -18.75
N ALA A 159 -6.05 -10.60 -18.41
CA ALA A 159 -6.27 -12.04 -18.56
C ALA A 159 -7.43 -12.54 -17.68
N GLU A 160 -7.52 -12.06 -16.44
CA GLU A 160 -8.61 -12.43 -15.53
C GLU A 160 -9.96 -11.90 -16.04
N LEU A 161 -10.01 -10.65 -16.50
CA LEU A 161 -11.24 -10.07 -17.05
C LEU A 161 -11.69 -10.82 -18.31
N ALA A 162 -10.75 -11.19 -19.17
CA ALA A 162 -11.05 -11.98 -20.37
C ALA A 162 -11.59 -13.37 -20.02
N ALA A 163 -10.99 -14.06 -19.04
CA ALA A 163 -11.47 -15.36 -18.58
C ALA A 163 -12.87 -15.26 -17.97
N LEU A 164 -13.11 -14.27 -17.09
CA LEU A 164 -14.41 -14.05 -16.46
C LEU A 164 -15.51 -13.77 -17.49
N ARG A 165 -15.21 -13.01 -18.55
CA ARG A 165 -16.15 -12.77 -19.67
C ARG A 165 -16.50 -14.03 -20.45
N ARG A 166 -15.64 -15.05 -20.44
CA ARG A 166 -15.91 -16.37 -21.02
C ARG A 166 -16.57 -17.36 -20.04
N GLY A 167 -16.81 -16.95 -18.80
CA GLY A 167 -17.29 -17.85 -17.74
C GLY A 167 -16.22 -18.80 -17.21
N GLU A 168 -14.95 -18.51 -17.48
CA GLU A 168 -13.81 -19.33 -17.06
C GLU A 168 -13.19 -18.81 -15.75
N ARG A 169 -12.49 -19.71 -15.03
CA ARG A 169 -11.62 -19.34 -13.91
C ARG A 169 -10.17 -19.58 -14.29
N LEU A 170 -9.30 -18.59 -14.02
CA LEU A 170 -7.87 -18.77 -14.18
C LEU A 170 -7.34 -19.80 -13.17
N ALA A 171 -6.81 -20.90 -13.68
CA ALA A 171 -6.08 -21.88 -12.88
C ALA A 171 -4.60 -21.47 -12.80
N TRP A 172 -4.10 -21.28 -11.58
CA TRP A 172 -2.70 -20.96 -11.37
C TRP A 172 -1.84 -22.22 -11.33
N LEU A 173 -0.65 -22.17 -11.94
CA LEU A 173 0.32 -23.24 -11.93
C LEU A 173 0.86 -23.50 -10.51
N ALA A 174 1.06 -24.77 -10.20
CA ALA A 174 1.67 -25.19 -8.94
C ALA A 174 3.19 -24.97 -8.98
N VAL A 175 3.80 -24.87 -7.80
CA VAL A 175 5.26 -24.99 -7.70
C VAL A 175 5.66 -26.38 -8.21
N GLY A 176 6.71 -26.42 -9.04
CA GLY A 176 7.14 -27.63 -9.73
C GLY A 176 6.58 -27.77 -11.15
N SER A 177 5.51 -27.06 -11.53
CA SER A 177 5.00 -27.09 -12.91
C SER A 177 6.00 -26.52 -13.91
N ARG A 178 6.01 -27.05 -15.14
CA ARG A 178 6.73 -26.45 -16.26
C ARG A 178 5.84 -25.40 -16.92
N ALA A 179 6.42 -24.27 -17.28
CA ALA A 179 5.72 -23.19 -17.94
C ALA A 179 6.59 -22.56 -19.02
N ARG A 180 5.95 -22.13 -20.11
CA ARG A 180 6.57 -21.36 -21.19
C ARG A 180 6.21 -19.89 -21.05
N VAL A 181 7.17 -19.00 -21.22
CA VAL A 181 6.92 -17.55 -21.28
C VAL A 181 6.28 -17.19 -22.61
N THR A 182 5.13 -16.53 -22.56
CA THR A 182 4.38 -16.08 -23.75
C THR A 182 4.54 -14.59 -24.03
N ALA A 183 5.04 -13.81 -23.06
CA ALA A 183 5.35 -12.40 -23.27
C ALA A 183 6.30 -12.21 -24.46
N ALA A 184 6.01 -11.22 -25.31
CA ALA A 184 6.93 -10.82 -26.37
C ALA A 184 8.21 -10.23 -25.77
N GLY A 185 9.36 -10.50 -26.40
CA GLY A 185 10.66 -9.99 -25.98
C GLY A 185 11.72 -11.09 -25.91
N GLU A 186 12.85 -10.76 -25.29
CA GLU A 186 14.05 -11.61 -25.23
C GLU A 186 13.79 -13.01 -24.66
N HIS A 187 12.85 -13.13 -23.71
CA HIS A 187 12.54 -14.39 -23.04
C HIS A 187 11.32 -15.11 -23.62
N HIS A 188 10.79 -14.65 -24.76
CA HIS A 188 9.67 -15.31 -25.42
C HIS A 188 10.02 -16.78 -25.73
N GLY A 189 9.09 -17.70 -25.42
CA GLY A 189 9.26 -19.12 -25.68
C GLY A 189 10.15 -19.87 -24.68
N VAL A 190 10.82 -19.17 -23.75
CA VAL A 190 11.64 -19.80 -22.70
C VAL A 190 10.78 -20.70 -21.82
N VAL A 191 11.22 -21.95 -21.64
CA VAL A 191 10.57 -22.92 -20.76
C VAL A 191 11.35 -23.04 -19.47
N GLY A 192 10.66 -22.88 -18.34
CA GLY A 192 11.23 -23.03 -17.01
C GLY A 192 10.32 -23.80 -16.07
N ARG A 193 10.85 -24.15 -14.90
CA ARG A 193 10.07 -24.73 -13.80
C ARG A 193 9.65 -23.63 -12.83
N VAL A 194 8.39 -23.61 -12.43
CA VAL A 194 7.90 -22.72 -11.37
C VAL A 194 8.58 -23.12 -10.07
N VAL A 195 9.47 -22.28 -9.54
CA VAL A 195 10.13 -22.51 -8.24
C VAL A 195 9.47 -21.76 -7.11
N LYS A 196 8.76 -20.68 -7.42
CA LYS A 196 7.97 -19.90 -6.45
C LYS A 196 6.78 -19.26 -7.15
N ARG A 197 5.65 -19.23 -6.46
CA ARG A 197 4.49 -18.41 -6.82
C ARG A 197 4.47 -17.16 -5.94
N GLY A 198 4.72 -16.01 -6.54
CA GLY A 198 4.56 -14.71 -5.88
C GLY A 198 3.08 -14.32 -5.79
N ARG A 199 2.83 -13.06 -5.43
CA ARG A 199 1.46 -12.52 -5.37
C ARG A 199 0.81 -12.41 -6.76
N THR A 200 1.62 -12.04 -7.76
CA THR A 200 1.17 -11.76 -9.14
C THR A 200 2.12 -12.28 -10.22
N THR A 201 3.16 -13.00 -9.83
CA THR A 201 4.19 -13.48 -10.77
C THR A 201 4.61 -14.89 -10.41
N TYR A 202 5.00 -15.68 -11.42
CA TYR A 202 5.78 -16.89 -11.22
C TYR A 202 7.26 -16.54 -11.24
N HIS A 203 8.03 -17.23 -10.40
CA HIS A 203 9.48 -17.29 -10.52
C HIS A 203 9.80 -18.58 -11.29
N LEU A 204 10.25 -18.45 -12.53
CA LEU A 204 10.60 -19.57 -13.40
C LEU A 204 12.12 -19.77 -13.41
N LYS A 205 12.56 -20.97 -13.06
CA LYS A 205 13.96 -21.38 -13.23
C LYS A 205 14.13 -22.05 -14.58
N ALA A 206 14.94 -21.45 -15.45
CA ALA A 206 15.28 -21.96 -16.78
C ALA A 206 16.82 -22.05 -16.89
N GLY A 207 17.37 -23.26 -16.68
CA GLY A 207 18.82 -23.43 -16.54
C GLY A 207 19.39 -22.60 -15.39
N ARG A 208 20.29 -21.66 -15.71
CA ARG A 208 20.91 -20.72 -14.76
C ARG A 208 20.10 -19.44 -14.52
N MET A 209 19.04 -19.20 -15.30
CA MET A 209 18.23 -17.98 -15.20
C MET A 209 17.08 -18.17 -14.21
N LEU A 210 16.74 -17.09 -13.49
CA LEU A 210 15.53 -16.97 -12.70
C LEU A 210 14.69 -15.80 -13.22
N LEU A 211 13.60 -16.12 -13.91
CA LEU A 211 12.70 -15.13 -14.50
C LEU A 211 11.52 -14.86 -13.57
N ARG A 212 11.13 -13.59 -13.43
CA ARG A 212 9.91 -13.19 -12.72
C ARG A 212 8.87 -12.73 -13.75
N VAL A 213 7.83 -13.53 -13.95
CA VAL A 213 6.89 -13.36 -15.07
C VAL A 213 5.45 -13.26 -14.53
N PRO A 214 4.65 -12.26 -14.92
CA PRO A 214 3.22 -12.20 -14.62
C PRO A 214 2.51 -13.50 -14.96
N PHE A 215 1.51 -13.86 -14.17
CA PHE A 215 0.79 -15.10 -14.38
C PHE A 215 0.12 -15.20 -15.76
N ALA A 216 -0.34 -14.07 -16.30
CA ALA A 216 -0.94 -13.97 -17.63
C ALA A 216 0.03 -14.24 -18.79
N TRP A 217 1.34 -14.19 -18.53
CA TRP A 217 2.38 -14.30 -19.56
C TRP A 217 3.10 -15.64 -19.51
N VAL A 218 2.43 -16.66 -18.97
CA VAL A 218 2.92 -18.03 -19.04
C VAL A 218 1.80 -18.98 -19.44
N GLU A 219 2.19 -20.06 -20.09
CA GLU A 219 1.33 -21.20 -20.37
C GLU A 219 1.94 -22.48 -19.77
N PRO A 220 1.11 -23.45 -19.33
CA PRO A 220 1.61 -24.75 -18.90
C PRO A 220 2.26 -25.51 -20.06
N VAL A 221 3.38 -26.16 -19.78
CA VAL A 221 4.00 -27.14 -20.70
C VAL A 221 3.78 -28.52 -20.11
N ARG A 222 3.19 -29.42 -20.90
CA ARG A 222 3.02 -30.83 -20.55
C ARG A 222 4.37 -31.55 -20.47
#